data_AF-A0A2M7DUX6-F1
#
_entry.id   AF-A0A2M7DUX6-F1
#
_cell.length_a   1.000
_cell.length_b   1.000
_cell.length_c   1.000
_cell.angle_alpha   90.00
_cell.angle_beta   90.00
_cell.angle_gamma   90.00
#
_symmetry.space_group_name_H-M   'P 1'
#
loop_
_entity.id
_entity.type
_entity.pdbx_description
1 polymer ?
#
loop_
_entity_poly.entity_id
_entity_poly.type
_entity_poly.pdbx_seq_one_letter_code
_entity_poly.pdbx_strand_id
1 'polypeptide(L)'
;MRYKIFVSGVQKELKEERRAIKYFIQANYLLSEYFDIFLFEDLPAKSESSKEVYIDEINDSDIYMGILGGEYGTIGKDGLSATEREYRQAKKKSKTIFAFIKNVPTKDKKIESLIATIKTGFK
;
A
#
# COMPACT_ATOMS: atom_id res chain seq x y z
N MET A 1 9.69 12.30 16.98
CA MET A 1 9.68 11.87 15.56
C MET A 1 8.63 10.80 15.44
N ARG A 2 7.74 10.87 14.44
CA ARG A 2 6.69 9.86 14.21
C ARG A 2 7.07 9.00 13.01
N TYR A 3 6.81 7.70 13.09
CA TYR A 3 7.02 6.76 11.99
C TYR A 3 5.89 6.91 10.97
N LYS A 4 6.22 6.91 9.69
CA LYS A 4 5.24 7.06 8.61
C LYS A 4 4.85 5.70 8.03
N ILE A 5 3.55 5.43 7.97
CA ILE A 5 2.96 4.23 7.39
C ILE A 5 2.34 4.59 6.05
N PHE A 6 2.85 3.98 4.98
CA PHE A 6 2.28 4.03 3.65
C PHE A 6 1.27 2.88 3.45
N VAL A 7 -0.01 3.18 3.20
CA VAL A 7 -1.04 2.15 2.99
C VAL A 7 -1.36 1.93 1.50
N SER A 8 -1.01 0.74 1.02
CA SER A 8 -1.20 0.26 -0.34
C SER A 8 -2.38 -0.72 -0.47
N GLY A 9 -3.04 -0.73 -1.63
CA GLY A 9 -4.11 -1.66 -1.97
C GLY A 9 -4.99 -1.14 -3.11
N VAL A 10 -5.77 -2.03 -3.73
CA VAL A 10 -6.72 -1.65 -4.80
C VAL A 10 -7.82 -0.77 -4.21
N GLN A 11 -7.81 0.53 -4.54
CA GLN A 11 -8.70 1.54 -3.98
C GLN A 11 -10.19 1.20 -4.07
N LYS A 12 -10.65 0.71 -5.23
CA LYS A 12 -12.07 0.39 -5.44
C LYS A 12 -12.53 -0.81 -4.59
N GLU A 13 -11.66 -1.80 -4.46
CA GLU A 13 -11.96 -3.05 -3.74
C GLU A 13 -11.82 -2.89 -2.22
N LEU A 14 -10.75 -2.24 -1.78
CA LEU A 14 -10.30 -2.25 -0.37
C LEU A 14 -10.53 -0.90 0.33
N LYS A 15 -11.50 -0.13 -0.15
CA LYS A 15 -11.79 1.23 0.36
C LYS A 15 -12.07 1.21 1.86
N GLU A 16 -12.90 0.27 2.32
CA GLU A 16 -13.31 0.19 3.72
C GLU A 16 -12.16 -0.27 4.61
N GLU A 17 -11.41 -1.29 4.20
CA GLU A 17 -10.25 -1.80 4.94
C GLU A 17 -9.16 -0.74 5.10
N ARG A 18 -8.82 -0.03 4.02
CA ARG A 18 -7.80 1.03 4.05
C ARG A 18 -8.20 2.17 4.99
N ARG A 19 -9.47 2.58 4.96
CA ARG A 19 -10.01 3.60 5.88
C ARG A 19 -10.08 3.10 7.32
N ALA A 20 -10.42 1.85 7.54
CA ALA A 20 -10.47 1.26 8.88
C ALA A 20 -9.09 1.28 9.55
N ILE A 21 -8.02 1.00 8.80
CA ILE A 21 -6.64 1.10 9.32
C ILE A 21 -6.32 2.55 9.72
N LYS A 22 -6.63 3.52 8.86
CA LYS A 22 -6.46 4.94 9.17
C LYS A 22 -7.15 5.31 10.47
N TYR A 23 -8.44 4.99 10.57
CA TYR A 23 -9.24 5.27 11.74
C TYR A 23 -8.66 4.59 13.00
N PHE A 24 -8.28 3.32 12.90
CA PHE A 24 -7.72 2.57 14.03
C PHE A 24 -6.44 3.21 14.58
N ILE A 25 -5.52 3.63 13.70
CA ILE A 25 -4.27 4.28 14.10
C ILE A 25 -4.56 5.65 14.72
N GLN A 26 -5.45 6.43 14.13
CA GLN A 26 -5.76 7.78 14.61
C GLN A 26 -6.59 7.81 15.90
N ALA A 27 -7.49 6.84 16.10
CA ALA A 27 -8.36 6.77 17.26
C ALA A 27 -7.66 6.19 18.50
N ASN A 28 -6.56 5.46 18.32
CA ASN A 28 -5.79 4.92 19.43
C ASN A 28 -4.74 5.94 19.90
N TYR A 29 -4.78 6.30 21.18
CA TYR A 29 -3.86 7.31 21.77
C TYR A 29 -2.39 6.95 21.55
N LEU A 30 -2.00 5.70 21.82
CA LEU A 30 -0.62 5.27 21.64
C LEU A 30 -0.23 5.26 20.16
N LEU A 31 -1.05 4.70 19.28
CA LEU A 31 -0.68 4.63 17.87
C LEU A 31 -0.59 6.02 17.21
N SER A 32 -1.53 6.91 17.53
CA SER A 32 -1.53 8.28 16.98
C SER A 32 -0.37 9.15 17.48
N GLU A 33 0.19 8.85 18.66
CA GLU A 33 1.37 9.52 19.20
C GLU A 33 2.66 9.17 18.41
N TYR A 34 2.78 7.91 17.94
CA TYR A 34 4.01 7.41 17.31
C TYR A 34 3.93 7.24 15.79
N PHE A 35 2.74 7.17 15.21
CA PHE A 35 2.56 6.87 13.78
C PHE A 35 1.75 7.93 13.04
N ASP A 36 2.29 8.35 11.90
CA ASP A 36 1.55 9.06 10.87
C ASP A 36 1.14 8.08 9.77
N ILE A 37 -0.06 8.24 9.21
CA ILE A 37 -0.57 7.36 8.16
C ILE A 37 -0.83 8.15 6.87
N PHE A 38 -0.33 7.59 5.77
CA PHE A 38 -0.53 8.12 4.44
C PHE A 38 -1.44 7.19 3.64
N LEU A 39 -2.57 7.73 3.18
CA LEU A 39 -3.41 7.14 2.14
C LEU A 39 -3.40 8.06 0.92
N PHE A 40 -3.23 7.47 -0.26
CA PHE A 40 -3.24 8.24 -1.51
C PHE A 40 -4.51 9.09 -1.70
N GLU A 41 -5.66 8.62 -1.23
CA GLU A 41 -6.93 9.37 -1.31
C GLU A 41 -6.95 10.68 -0.52
N ASP A 42 -6.00 10.88 0.40
CA ASP A 42 -5.90 12.12 1.19
C ASP A 42 -5.17 13.24 0.45
N LEU A 43 -4.50 12.94 -0.68
CA LEU A 43 -3.84 13.96 -1.45
C LEU A 43 -4.87 14.92 -2.05
N PRO A 44 -4.73 16.25 -1.83
CA PRO A 44 -5.56 17.22 -2.52
C PRO A 44 -5.37 17.06 -4.03
N ALA A 45 -6.43 17.31 -4.81
CA ALA A 45 -6.40 17.27 -6.27
C ALA A 45 -5.45 18.35 -6.83
N LYS A 46 -4.15 18.13 -6.76
CA LYS A 46 -3.11 18.98 -7.35
C LYS A 46 -2.60 18.36 -8.64
N SER A 47 -2.38 19.26 -9.59
CA SER A 47 -1.99 19.06 -10.98
C SER A 47 -0.56 18.53 -11.21
N GLU A 48 0.15 18.14 -10.15
CA GLU A 48 1.46 17.52 -10.31
C GLU A 48 1.30 16.08 -10.75
N SER A 49 2.25 15.59 -11.55
CA SER A 49 2.18 14.25 -12.11
C SER A 49 2.04 13.26 -10.95
N SER A 50 0.87 12.65 -10.81
CA SER A 50 0.48 11.90 -9.61
C SER A 50 1.38 10.67 -9.35
N LYS A 51 2.34 10.41 -10.24
CA LYS A 51 3.35 9.36 -10.14
C LYS A 51 4.60 9.78 -9.37
N GLU A 52 5.06 11.03 -9.51
CA GLU A 52 6.30 11.49 -8.86
C GLU A 52 6.05 11.71 -7.37
N VAL A 53 5.00 12.47 -7.03
CA VAL A 53 4.53 12.68 -5.65
C VAL A 53 4.35 11.35 -4.92
N TYR A 54 3.75 10.37 -5.60
CA TYR A 54 3.49 9.05 -5.03
C TYR A 54 4.75 8.25 -4.65
N ILE A 55 5.80 8.30 -5.49
CA ILE A 55 7.06 7.60 -5.21
C ILE A 55 7.79 8.26 -4.04
N ASP A 56 7.71 9.57 -3.94
CA ASP A 56 8.32 10.33 -2.86
C ASP A 56 7.68 9.98 -1.51
N GLU A 57 6.35 9.80 -1.46
CA GLU A 57 5.65 9.39 -0.23
C GLU A 57 6.06 7.98 0.23
N ILE A 58 6.24 7.01 -0.68
CA ILE A 58 6.81 5.70 -0.28
C ILE A 58 8.25 5.86 0.20
N ASN A 59 9.05 6.69 -0.46
CA ASN A 59 10.44 6.91 -0.10
C ASN A 59 10.58 7.54 1.29
N ASP A 60 9.66 8.43 1.65
CA ASP A 60 9.60 9.12 2.94
C ASP A 60 8.93 8.28 4.04
N SER A 61 8.18 7.23 3.69
CA SER A 61 7.60 6.29 4.66
C SER A 61 8.65 5.40 5.34
N ASP A 62 8.39 4.98 6.58
CA ASP A 62 9.20 3.99 7.30
C ASP A 62 8.66 2.57 7.13
N ILE A 63 7.33 2.47 7.04
CA ILE A 63 6.58 1.22 6.99
C ILE A 63 5.71 1.22 5.74
N TYR A 64 5.83 0.18 4.93
CA TYR A 64 4.89 -0.15 3.87
C TYR A 64 3.87 -1.17 4.38
N MET A 65 2.58 -0.84 4.23
CA MET A 65 1.47 -1.70 4.59
C MET A 65 0.63 -2.02 3.36
N GLY A 66 0.81 -3.20 2.79
CA GLY A 66 0.05 -3.67 1.63
C GLY A 66 -1.15 -4.51 2.04
N ILE A 67 -2.34 -4.13 1.58
CA ILE A 67 -3.56 -4.95 1.68
C ILE A 67 -3.86 -5.53 0.29
N LEU A 68 -3.97 -6.85 0.20
CA LEU A 68 -4.19 -7.59 -1.05
C LEU A 68 -5.53 -8.29 -0.99
N GLY A 69 -6.42 -7.92 -1.92
CA GLY A 69 -7.71 -8.54 -2.13
C GLY A 69 -7.68 -9.57 -3.26
N GLY A 70 -8.80 -9.70 -3.96
CA GLY A 70 -8.96 -10.56 -5.12
C GLY A 70 -8.63 -9.89 -6.45
N GLU A 71 -8.47 -8.56 -6.49
CA GLU A 71 -8.12 -7.83 -7.72
C GLU A 71 -6.64 -7.44 -7.75
N TYR A 72 -6.01 -7.52 -8.93
CA TYR A 72 -4.67 -6.95 -9.12
C TYR A 72 -4.70 -5.41 -9.28
N GLY A 73 -5.83 -4.87 -9.72
CA GLY A 73 -6.04 -3.44 -9.96
C GLY A 73 -5.64 -2.98 -11.37
N THR A 74 -5.71 -1.67 -11.61
CA THR A 74 -5.44 -1.09 -12.94
C THR A 74 -3.98 -1.22 -13.33
N ILE A 75 -3.75 -1.83 -14.49
CA ILE A 75 -2.43 -2.02 -15.08
C ILE A 75 -2.02 -0.73 -15.81
N GLY A 76 -0.82 -0.23 -15.51
CA GLY A 76 -0.25 0.89 -16.25
C GLY A 76 0.60 0.43 -17.42
N LYS A 77 1.26 1.41 -18.09
CA LYS A 77 2.02 1.17 -19.32
C LYS A 77 3.19 0.20 -19.19
N ASP A 78 3.72 0.00 -17.98
CA ASP A 78 4.80 -0.92 -17.64
C ASP A 78 4.32 -2.35 -17.31
N GLY A 79 3.02 -2.62 -17.44
CA GLY A 79 2.43 -3.93 -17.18
C GLY A 79 2.16 -4.23 -15.70
N LEU A 80 2.45 -3.28 -14.80
CA LEU A 80 2.28 -3.43 -13.35
C LEU A 80 1.03 -2.69 -12.85
N SER A 81 0.41 -3.22 -11.78
CA SER A 81 -0.57 -2.46 -11.01
C SER A 81 0.10 -1.35 -10.20
N ALA A 82 -0.69 -0.42 -9.67
CA ALA A 82 -0.20 0.55 -8.68
C ALA A 82 0.47 -0.20 -7.53
N THR A 83 -0.30 -0.99 -6.77
CA THR A 83 0.12 -1.83 -5.63
C THR A 83 1.44 -2.58 -5.83
N GLU A 84 1.65 -3.21 -6.99
CA GLU A 84 2.91 -3.91 -7.25
C GLU A 84 4.10 -2.98 -7.38
N ARG A 85 3.96 -1.81 -8.02
CA ARG A 85 5.04 -0.81 -8.07
C ARG A 85 5.41 -0.35 -6.67
N GLU A 86 4.41 -0.13 -5.83
CA GLU A 86 4.56 0.36 -4.45
C GLU A 86 5.36 -0.66 -3.63
N TYR A 87 4.94 -1.93 -3.69
CA TYR A 87 5.66 -3.03 -3.06
C TYR A 87 7.12 -3.15 -3.55
N ARG A 88 7.34 -3.11 -4.86
CA ARG A 88 8.69 -3.20 -5.44
C ARG A 88 9.58 -2.04 -4.98
N GLN A 89 9.04 -0.83 -4.89
CA GLN A 89 9.77 0.34 -4.40
C GLN A 89 10.09 0.23 -2.91
N ALA A 90 9.10 -0.16 -2.08
CA ALA A 90 9.30 -0.40 -0.65
C ALA A 90 10.38 -1.46 -0.40
N LYS A 91 10.37 -2.55 -1.17
CA LYS A 91 11.39 -3.60 -1.11
C LYS A 91 12.77 -3.08 -1.53
N LYS A 92 12.85 -2.32 -2.63
CA LYS A 92 14.10 -1.70 -3.10
C LYS A 92 14.72 -0.76 -2.06
N LYS A 93 13.88 -0.08 -1.28
CA LYS A 93 14.30 0.85 -0.21
C LYS A 93 14.44 0.18 1.15
N SER A 94 14.32 -1.15 1.23
CA SER A 94 14.44 -1.91 2.48
C SER A 94 13.53 -1.40 3.59
N LYS A 95 12.32 -0.95 3.23
CA LYS A 95 11.30 -0.51 4.21
C LYS A 95 10.83 -1.69 5.05
N THR A 96 10.27 -1.43 6.23
CA THR A 96 9.53 -2.46 6.99
C THR A 96 8.24 -2.77 6.23
N ILE A 97 8.02 -4.03 5.84
CA ILE A 97 6.88 -4.44 5.00
C ILE A 97 5.92 -5.31 5.80
N PHE A 98 4.67 -4.86 5.93
CA PHE A 98 3.54 -5.69 6.34
C PHE A 98 2.64 -5.95 5.13
N ALA A 99 2.33 -7.22 4.87
CA ALA A 99 1.43 -7.64 3.80
C ALA A 99 0.25 -8.42 4.38
N PHE A 100 -0.96 -7.88 4.23
CA PHE A 100 -2.22 -8.48 4.65
C PHE A 100 -2.94 -9.06 3.43
N ILE A 101 -3.15 -10.37 3.42
CA ILE A 101 -3.80 -11.06 2.31
C ILE A 101 -5.22 -11.43 2.74
N LYS A 102 -6.22 -10.85 2.08
CA LYS A 102 -7.62 -11.16 2.33
C LYS A 102 -7.93 -12.53 1.71
N ASN A 103 -8.56 -13.40 2.48
CA ASN A 103 -8.97 -14.72 2.00
C ASN A 103 -10.25 -14.61 1.17
N VAL A 104 -10.11 -14.19 -0.09
CA VAL A 104 -11.20 -14.11 -1.07
C VAL A 104 -10.88 -14.91 -2.32
N PRO A 105 -11.89 -15.52 -2.98
CA PRO A 105 -11.68 -16.14 -4.29
C PRO A 105 -11.18 -15.11 -5.30
N THR A 106 -10.18 -15.47 -6.09
CA THR A 106 -9.73 -14.68 -7.24
C THR A 106 -9.55 -15.57 -8.46
N LYS A 107 -9.75 -14.99 -9.63
CA LYS A 107 -9.38 -15.58 -10.93
C LYS A 107 -8.28 -14.78 -11.63
N ASP A 108 -7.80 -13.72 -10.98
CA ASP A 108 -6.79 -12.83 -11.52
C ASP A 108 -5.40 -13.41 -11.22
N LYS A 109 -4.79 -14.03 -12.23
CA LYS A 109 -3.47 -14.66 -12.10
C LYS A 109 -2.36 -13.69 -11.69
N LYS A 110 -2.53 -12.38 -11.94
CA LYS A 110 -1.52 -11.39 -11.56
C LYS A 110 -1.53 -11.13 -10.05
N ILE A 111 -2.68 -11.09 -9.40
CA ILE A 111 -2.72 -10.97 -7.94
C ILE A 111 -2.17 -12.23 -7.27
N GLU A 112 -2.46 -13.42 -7.82
CA GLU A 112 -1.88 -14.68 -7.34
C GLU A 112 -0.36 -14.68 -7.44
N SER A 113 0.18 -14.21 -8.58
CA SER A 113 1.63 -14.09 -8.80
C SER A 113 2.28 -13.07 -7.86
N LEU A 114 1.64 -11.92 -7.62
CA LEU A 114 2.11 -10.93 -6.67
C LEU A 114 2.13 -11.48 -5.24
N ILE A 115 1.06 -12.15 -4.80
CA ILE A 115 0.98 -12.80 -3.49
C ILE A 115 2.09 -13.85 -3.34
N ALA A 116 2.32 -14.69 -4.35
CA ALA A 116 3.40 -15.67 -4.33
C ALA A 116 4.78 -15.01 -4.22
N THR A 117 5.01 -13.92 -4.96
CA THR A 117 6.26 -13.13 -4.91
C THR A 117 6.49 -12.52 -3.53
N ILE A 118 5.44 -12.00 -2.90
CA ILE A 118 5.51 -11.44 -1.56
C ILE A 118 5.86 -12.52 -0.54
N LYS A 119 5.20 -13.69 -0.60
CA LYS A 119 5.47 -14.82 0.29
C LYS A 119 6.90 -15.36 0.18
N THR A 120 7.47 -15.42 -1.02
CA THR A 120 8.85 -15.90 -1.22
C THR A 120 9.89 -14.86 -0.82
N GLY A 121 9.53 -13.58 -0.86
CA GLY A 121 10.43 -12.46 -0.54
C GLY A 121 10.73 -12.26 0.95
N PHE A 122 10.11 -13.02 1.85
CA PHE A 122 10.35 -12.98 3.30
C PHE A 122 11.25 -14.11 3.81
N LYS A 123 11.96 -14.81 2.91
CA LYS A 123 12.99 -15.79 3.28
C LYS A 123 14.30 -15.14 3.68
#